data_AF-A0A7R9FRS4-F1
#
_entry.id   AF-A0A7R9FRS4-F1
#
_cell.length_a   1.000
_cell.length_b   1.000
_cell.length_c   1.000
_cell.angle_alpha   90.00
_cell.angle_beta   90.00
_cell.angle_gamma   90.00
#
_symmetry.space_group_name_H-M   'P 1'
#
loop_
_entity.id
_entity.type
_entity.pdbx_description
1 polymer ?
#
loop_
_entity_poly.entity_id
_entity_poly.type
_entity_poly.pdbx_seq_one_letter_code
_entity_poly.pdbx_strand_id
1 'polypeptide(L)'
;MYSFNMKQVPFLIFLSQLVTAADEVKEYDLAMKCATNKKVVVELFYNYASAVVLQYQDTGLEIESKDIDCAIEFRSQPDSGIGFVIEDLNLRKTGHRCVDSVRFVPDILLLPDAARDVLHDGSGSVCGTMHNKMQNLSHRYTKSGKAMYALSYTDDRIDFYFRKRRSAVEEKLNLTLTVTAFQRPERWGSCGVHKFDCGHSQCIAKELVCDGHVNCLPRTGYIGLDEEDCVSTQPKDYSIGTVWIVLIIVITSGIVILLFFLCNKFSSRLASHIRPPAPTSDCRYLGTSEFGSNEAPQAVPLHPQEPVLEEADDKPPEYHALFPEGPPSFVIETETSRAETAPQSIVKPWNHVS
;
A
#
# COMPACT_ATOMS: atom_id res chain seq x y z
N MET A 1 49.15 -9.06 -1.12
CA MET A 1 48.10 -8.97 -0.06
C MET A 1 47.08 -7.93 -0.50
N TYR A 2 45.96 -8.34 -1.08
CA TYR A 2 44.84 -7.44 -1.33
C TYR A 2 44.01 -7.38 -0.05
N SER A 3 44.06 -6.24 0.65
CA SER A 3 43.24 -6.01 1.82
C SER A 3 41.78 -5.86 1.38
N PHE A 4 41.00 -6.93 1.51
CA PHE A 4 39.56 -6.91 1.28
C PHE A 4 38.94 -5.95 2.29
N ASN A 5 38.49 -4.80 1.82
CA ASN A 5 37.98 -3.74 2.67
C ASN A 5 36.57 -4.11 3.12
N MET A 6 36.42 -4.46 4.40
CA MET A 6 35.19 -4.95 5.04
C MET A 6 34.00 -3.96 4.97
N LYS A 7 34.19 -2.78 4.36
CA LYS A 7 33.17 -1.75 4.12
C LYS A 7 32.21 -2.05 2.97
N GLN A 8 32.42 -3.08 2.14
CA GLN A 8 31.55 -3.38 0.99
C GLN A 8 30.38 -4.34 1.28
N VAL A 9 30.39 -5.05 2.40
CA VAL A 9 29.29 -5.96 2.81
C VAL A 9 27.93 -5.26 3.00
N PRO A 10 27.82 -4.04 3.59
CA PRO A 10 26.51 -3.39 3.74
C PRO A 10 25.86 -2.97 2.42
N PHE A 11 26.64 -2.83 1.33
CA PHE A 11 26.10 -2.40 0.02
C PHE A 11 25.27 -3.50 -0.66
N LEU A 12 25.64 -4.77 -0.47
CA LEU A 12 24.88 -5.91 -1.02
C LEU A 12 23.57 -6.17 -0.27
N ILE A 13 23.53 -5.88 1.03
CA ILE A 13 22.28 -5.95 1.82
C ILE A 13 21.30 -4.87 1.36
N PHE A 14 21.79 -3.65 1.08
CA PHE A 14 20.97 -2.55 0.59
C PHE A 14 20.36 -2.82 -0.79
N LEU A 15 21.12 -3.42 -1.71
CA LEU A 15 20.61 -3.82 -3.04
C LEU A 15 19.53 -4.92 -2.96
N SER A 16 19.60 -5.83 -1.99
CA SER A 16 18.57 -6.85 -1.81
C SER A 16 17.22 -6.29 -1.35
N GLN A 17 17.22 -5.18 -0.60
CA GLN A 17 16.00 -4.49 -0.16
C GLN A 17 15.37 -3.62 -1.26
N LEU A 18 16.19 -3.12 -2.20
CA LEU A 18 15.72 -2.34 -3.35
C LEU A 18 15.01 -3.19 -4.41
N VAL A 19 15.31 -4.50 -4.51
CA VAL A 19 14.71 -5.39 -5.50
C VAL A 19 13.33 -5.93 -5.06
N THR A 20 13.02 -5.90 -3.76
CA THR A 20 11.72 -6.34 -3.22
C THR A 20 10.66 -5.23 -3.19
N ALA A 21 10.96 -4.02 -3.66
CA ALA A 21 9.96 -2.96 -3.83
C ALA A 21 9.25 -3.05 -5.20
N ALA A 22 9.22 -4.24 -5.82
CA ALA A 22 8.29 -4.52 -6.91
C ALA A 22 6.91 -4.65 -6.28
N ASP A 23 6.10 -3.60 -6.46
CA ASP A 23 4.83 -3.37 -5.79
C ASP A 23 3.90 -4.59 -5.89
N GLU A 24 3.67 -5.20 -4.73
CA GLU A 24 2.81 -6.36 -4.54
C GLU A 24 1.40 -5.87 -4.18
N VAL A 25 0.38 -6.36 -4.89
CA VAL A 25 -1.03 -6.19 -4.50
C VAL A 25 -1.17 -6.67 -3.06
N LYS A 26 -1.59 -5.78 -2.15
CA LYS A 26 -1.66 -6.12 -0.73
C LYS A 26 -2.96 -6.85 -0.45
N GLU A 27 -2.87 -8.11 -0.09
CA GLU A 27 -4.01 -8.87 0.40
C GLU A 27 -4.20 -8.66 1.91
N TYR A 28 -5.44 -8.38 2.30
CA TYR A 28 -5.82 -8.31 3.71
C TYR A 28 -6.97 -9.26 4.01
N ASP A 29 -6.75 -10.13 4.99
CA ASP A 29 -7.81 -10.87 5.65
C ASP A 29 -8.60 -9.93 6.58
N LEU A 30 -9.86 -9.70 6.24
CA LEU A 30 -10.78 -8.88 7.01
C LEU A 30 -11.01 -9.42 8.43
N ALA A 31 -11.07 -10.74 8.63
CA ALA A 31 -11.25 -11.31 9.97
C ALA A 31 -10.07 -10.93 10.87
N MET A 32 -8.84 -11.00 10.34
CA MET A 32 -7.64 -10.61 11.06
C MET A 32 -7.56 -9.10 11.30
N LYS A 33 -7.81 -8.28 10.27
CA LYS A 33 -7.74 -6.81 10.39
C LYS A 33 -8.79 -6.26 11.35
N CYS A 34 -9.99 -6.82 11.30
CA CYS A 34 -11.12 -6.36 12.10
C CYS A 34 -11.12 -6.89 13.54
N ALA A 35 -10.23 -7.82 13.89
CA ALA A 35 -10.12 -8.36 15.26
C ALA A 35 -9.80 -7.29 16.32
N THR A 36 -9.25 -6.13 15.92
CA THR A 36 -8.73 -5.12 16.86
C THR A 36 -9.75 -4.06 17.30
N ASN A 37 -11.01 -4.11 16.84
CA ASN A 37 -12.08 -3.13 17.12
C ASN A 37 -11.72 -1.63 16.87
N LYS A 38 -10.55 -1.35 16.30
CA LYS A 38 -10.09 0.00 15.98
C LYS A 38 -10.36 0.28 14.52
N LYS A 39 -10.69 1.53 14.21
CA LYS A 39 -10.72 2.04 12.84
C LYS A 39 -9.35 1.81 12.22
N VAL A 40 -9.30 1.06 11.11
CA VAL A 40 -8.06 0.76 10.39
C VAL A 40 -7.93 1.79 9.27
N VAL A 41 -6.76 2.41 9.13
CA VAL A 41 -6.47 3.31 8.00
C VAL A 41 -5.57 2.58 7.01
N VAL A 42 -5.95 2.59 5.75
CA VAL A 42 -5.18 2.00 4.64
C VAL A 42 -4.83 3.11 3.65
N GLU A 43 -3.54 3.39 3.52
CA GLU A 43 -3.04 4.38 2.58
C GLU A 43 -2.73 3.73 1.23
N LEU A 44 -3.29 4.32 0.18
CA LEU A 44 -3.16 3.93 -1.22
C LEU A 44 -2.30 4.98 -1.93
N PHE A 45 -1.09 4.58 -2.31
CA PHE A 45 -0.15 5.44 -3.02
C PHE A 45 -0.15 5.15 -4.52
N TYR A 46 -0.72 6.05 -5.32
CA TYR A 46 -0.84 5.83 -6.77
C TYR A 46 0.51 5.73 -7.50
N ASN A 47 1.58 6.32 -6.96
CA ASN A 47 2.92 6.25 -7.55
C ASN A 47 3.52 4.83 -7.51
N TYR A 48 2.93 3.93 -6.72
CA TYR A 48 3.46 2.61 -6.39
C TYR A 48 2.42 1.50 -6.61
N ALA A 49 1.62 1.59 -7.68
CA ALA A 49 0.66 0.54 -8.03
C ALA A 49 -0.20 0.05 -6.84
N SER A 50 -0.81 0.97 -6.09
CA SER A 50 -1.52 0.57 -4.88
C SER A 50 -2.93 0.06 -5.19
N ALA A 51 -3.04 -1.26 -5.31
CA ALA A 51 -4.28 -1.98 -5.10
C ALA A 51 -4.23 -2.75 -3.77
N VAL A 52 -5.39 -2.88 -3.15
CA VAL A 52 -5.59 -3.66 -1.93
C VAL A 52 -6.75 -4.59 -2.15
N VAL A 53 -6.53 -5.89 -1.92
CA VAL A 53 -7.58 -6.90 -2.00
C VAL A 53 -7.99 -7.26 -0.58
N LEU A 54 -9.21 -6.92 -0.23
CA LEU A 54 -9.83 -7.33 1.03
C LEU A 54 -10.53 -8.66 0.81
N GLN A 55 -10.13 -9.69 1.56
CA GLN A 55 -10.74 -11.00 1.53
C GLN A 55 -11.37 -11.33 2.88
N TYR A 56 -12.55 -11.92 2.84
CA TYR A 56 -13.15 -12.62 3.98
C TYR A 56 -13.60 -13.98 3.51
N GLN A 57 -13.17 -15.02 4.20
CA GLN A 57 -13.62 -16.38 3.94
C GLN A 57 -13.95 -17.03 5.28
N ASP A 58 -15.20 -17.45 5.45
CA ASP A 58 -15.61 -18.22 6.63
C ASP A 58 -15.17 -19.68 6.42
N THR A 59 -14.13 -20.10 7.15
CA THR A 59 -13.49 -21.42 7.03
C THR A 59 -14.16 -22.50 7.88
N GLY A 60 -15.16 -22.14 8.70
CA GLY A 60 -15.81 -23.02 9.67
C GLY A 60 -14.96 -23.29 10.91
N LEU A 61 -13.86 -22.55 11.12
CA LEU A 61 -12.98 -22.73 12.28
C LEU A 61 -13.46 -21.84 13.45
N GLU A 62 -13.39 -22.39 14.66
CA GLU A 62 -14.02 -21.92 15.93
C GLU A 62 -13.89 -20.41 16.28
N ILE A 63 -12.94 -19.71 15.65
CA ILE A 63 -12.72 -18.26 15.76
C ILE A 63 -13.91 -17.45 15.18
N GLU A 64 -14.76 -18.06 14.35
CA GLU A 64 -15.81 -17.38 13.56
C GLU A 64 -17.17 -17.18 14.26
N SER A 65 -17.28 -17.50 15.56
CA SER A 65 -18.53 -17.35 16.31
C SER A 65 -18.83 -15.93 16.82
N LYS A 66 -17.99 -14.93 16.52
CA LYS A 66 -18.17 -13.55 16.98
C LYS A 66 -18.79 -12.64 15.93
N ASP A 67 -19.56 -11.67 16.40
CA ASP A 67 -19.95 -10.52 15.60
C ASP A 67 -18.69 -9.72 15.22
N ILE A 68 -18.60 -9.32 13.95
CA ILE A 68 -17.56 -8.44 13.43
C ILE A 68 -18.28 -7.16 12.96
N ASP A 69 -17.90 -6.01 13.50
CA ASP A 69 -18.31 -4.71 13.00
C ASP A 69 -17.03 -3.87 12.85
N CYS A 70 -16.69 -3.55 11.61
CA CYS A 70 -15.37 -3.08 11.23
C CYS A 70 -15.46 -1.91 10.29
N ALA A 71 -14.64 -0.89 10.55
CA ALA A 71 -14.51 0.30 9.71
C ALA A 71 -13.06 0.42 9.23
N ILE A 72 -12.88 0.47 7.92
CA ILE A 72 -11.60 0.68 7.26
C ILE A 72 -11.69 1.97 6.46
N GLU A 73 -10.83 2.93 6.77
CA GLU A 73 -10.71 4.17 6.01
C GLU A 73 -9.62 4.00 4.97
N PHE A 74 -10.00 4.15 3.70
CA PHE A 74 -9.06 4.22 2.62
C PHE A 74 -8.69 5.67 2.38
N ARG A 75 -7.39 5.95 2.25
CA ARG A 75 -6.86 7.26 1.90
C ARG A 75 -6.02 7.16 0.64
N SER A 76 -6.22 8.07 -0.29
CA SER A 76 -5.37 8.21 -1.47
C SER A 76 -4.67 9.57 -1.48
N GLN A 77 -3.81 9.82 -2.48
CA GLN A 77 -3.15 11.12 -2.61
C GLN A 77 -4.12 12.18 -3.18
N PRO A 78 -3.86 13.48 -2.97
CA PRO A 78 -4.55 14.53 -3.70
C PRO A 78 -4.55 14.27 -5.22
N ASP A 79 -5.64 14.64 -5.89
CA ASP A 79 -5.86 14.44 -7.34
C ASP A 79 -5.99 12.98 -7.83
N SER A 80 -6.06 12.03 -6.90
CA SER A 80 -6.44 10.64 -7.19
C SER A 80 -7.86 10.35 -6.72
N GLY A 81 -8.46 9.29 -7.25
CA GLY A 81 -9.73 8.74 -6.78
C GLY A 81 -9.56 7.31 -6.29
N ILE A 82 -10.59 6.78 -5.64
CA ILE A 82 -10.60 5.42 -5.11
C ILE A 82 -11.75 4.63 -5.75
N GLY A 83 -11.41 3.51 -6.36
CA GLY A 83 -12.34 2.57 -6.97
C GLY A 83 -12.53 1.32 -6.11
N PHE A 84 -13.75 0.81 -6.09
CA PHE A 84 -14.10 -0.44 -5.41
C PHE A 84 -14.75 -1.39 -6.39
N VAL A 85 -14.26 -2.62 -6.44
CA VAL A 85 -14.83 -3.71 -7.23
C VAL A 85 -15.06 -4.91 -6.33
N ILE A 86 -16.33 -5.28 -6.15
CA ILE A 86 -16.68 -6.54 -5.46
C ILE A 86 -16.57 -7.66 -6.49
N GLU A 87 -15.60 -8.56 -6.30
CA GLU A 87 -15.32 -9.68 -7.20
C GLU A 87 -16.13 -10.92 -6.82
N ASP A 88 -16.24 -11.20 -5.52
CA ASP A 88 -17.08 -12.28 -4.99
C ASP A 88 -17.82 -11.79 -3.75
N LEU A 89 -19.08 -12.20 -3.62
CA LEU A 89 -19.94 -11.81 -2.51
C LEU A 89 -20.85 -12.98 -2.15
N ASN A 90 -20.81 -13.41 -0.91
CA ASN A 90 -21.75 -14.34 -0.31
C ASN A 90 -21.95 -13.93 1.15
N LEU A 91 -22.85 -12.98 1.34
CA LEU A 91 -23.23 -12.42 2.63
C LEU A 91 -24.71 -12.72 2.90
N ARG A 92 -25.05 -12.99 4.17
CA ARG A 92 -26.40 -13.40 4.55
C ARG A 92 -27.40 -12.27 4.43
N LYS A 93 -28.61 -12.64 4.00
CA LYS A 93 -29.78 -11.76 3.98
C LYS A 93 -31.04 -12.51 4.40
N THR A 94 -31.98 -11.80 5.02
CA THR A 94 -33.28 -12.32 5.41
C THR A 94 -34.37 -11.50 4.71
N GLY A 95 -34.99 -12.09 3.68
CA GLY A 95 -35.90 -11.38 2.79
C GLY A 95 -35.20 -10.23 2.07
N HIS A 96 -35.64 -9.00 2.34
CA HIS A 96 -35.06 -7.78 1.77
C HIS A 96 -34.02 -7.09 2.67
N ARG A 97 -33.71 -7.66 3.85
CA ARG A 97 -32.78 -7.07 4.81
C ARG A 97 -31.46 -7.82 4.83
N CYS A 98 -30.36 -7.08 4.78
CA CYS A 98 -29.03 -7.64 4.97
C CYS A 98 -28.79 -8.01 6.44
N VAL A 99 -28.33 -9.23 6.69
CA VAL A 99 -27.87 -9.68 8.02
C VAL A 99 -26.40 -9.37 8.16
N ASP A 100 -25.62 -9.79 7.16
CA ASP A 100 -24.24 -9.38 6.95
C ASP A 100 -24.21 -8.41 5.79
N SER A 101 -23.33 -7.42 5.85
CA SER A 101 -23.29 -6.40 4.81
C SER A 101 -21.96 -5.69 4.71
N VAL A 102 -21.67 -5.19 3.51
CA VAL A 102 -20.70 -4.12 3.30
C VAL A 102 -21.40 -2.79 3.03
N ARG A 103 -20.76 -1.69 3.39
CA ARG A 103 -21.25 -0.34 3.09
C ARG A 103 -20.06 0.58 2.81
N PHE A 104 -20.23 1.48 1.85
CA PHE A 104 -19.26 2.51 1.53
C PHE A 104 -19.85 3.86 1.93
N VAL A 105 -19.07 4.66 2.66
CA VAL A 105 -19.49 5.98 3.14
C VAL A 105 -18.39 6.96 2.72
N PRO A 106 -18.64 7.82 1.73
CA PRO A 106 -17.69 8.88 1.39
C PRO A 106 -17.67 9.92 2.51
N ASP A 107 -16.53 10.60 2.68
CA ASP A 107 -16.37 11.67 3.66
C ASP A 107 -17.04 12.97 3.15
N ILE A 108 -18.37 12.94 3.02
CA ILE A 108 -19.17 13.99 2.40
C ILE A 108 -19.45 15.12 3.40
N LEU A 109 -18.43 15.85 3.82
CA LEU A 109 -18.66 17.14 4.50
C LEU A 109 -18.80 18.30 3.51
N LEU A 110 -18.42 18.15 2.24
CA LEU A 110 -18.27 19.29 1.31
C LEU A 110 -18.79 19.10 -0.13
N LEU A 111 -19.42 17.98 -0.48
CA LEU A 111 -19.86 17.79 -1.87
C LEU A 111 -21.22 18.46 -2.17
N PRO A 112 -21.32 19.24 -3.25
CA PRO A 112 -22.60 19.75 -3.74
C PRO A 112 -23.51 18.60 -4.21
N ASP A 113 -24.82 18.76 -4.05
CA ASP A 113 -25.83 17.71 -4.28
C ASP A 113 -25.75 17.01 -5.66
N ALA A 114 -25.16 17.64 -6.67
CA ALA A 114 -24.95 17.03 -8.00
C ALA A 114 -23.95 15.86 -8.01
N ALA A 115 -23.05 15.74 -7.03
CA ALA A 115 -22.14 14.60 -6.90
C ALA A 115 -22.79 13.38 -6.24
N ARG A 116 -23.96 13.54 -5.58
CA ARG A 116 -24.73 12.42 -5.02
C ARG A 116 -25.30 11.50 -6.10
N ASP A 117 -25.57 12.03 -7.30
CA ASP A 117 -26.24 11.27 -8.36
C ASP A 117 -25.38 10.15 -8.98
N VAL A 118 -24.04 10.21 -8.85
CA VAL A 118 -23.14 9.15 -9.35
C VAL A 118 -22.90 8.05 -8.31
N LEU A 119 -23.18 8.30 -7.03
CA LEU A 119 -23.54 7.24 -6.08
C LEU A 119 -25.00 6.82 -6.33
N HIS A 120 -25.27 6.32 -7.54
CA HIS A 120 -26.57 5.74 -7.89
C HIS A 120 -26.96 4.74 -6.79
N ASP A 121 -27.94 5.09 -5.95
CA ASP A 121 -28.51 4.24 -4.88
C ASP A 121 -27.58 3.87 -3.69
N GLY A 122 -26.40 4.49 -3.57
CA GLY A 122 -25.20 3.84 -3.00
C GLY A 122 -24.90 3.89 -1.49
N SER A 123 -25.75 4.46 -0.62
CA SER A 123 -25.50 4.35 0.84
C SER A 123 -26.11 3.09 1.48
N GLY A 124 -26.84 2.29 0.69
CA GLY A 124 -27.43 1.04 1.15
C GLY A 124 -26.37 0.00 1.53
N SER A 125 -26.66 -0.76 2.58
CA SER A 125 -25.92 -1.99 2.87
C SER A 125 -26.05 -2.98 1.71
N VAL A 126 -24.92 -3.52 1.26
CA VAL A 126 -24.83 -4.52 0.19
C VAL A 126 -24.67 -5.90 0.78
N CYS A 127 -25.44 -6.88 0.29
CA CYS A 127 -25.40 -8.27 0.74
C CYS A 127 -26.02 -9.22 -0.29
N GLY A 128 -26.02 -10.52 0.00
CA GLY A 128 -26.53 -11.57 -0.86
C GLY A 128 -25.41 -12.34 -1.55
N THR A 129 -25.76 -13.00 -2.65
CA THR A 129 -24.83 -13.86 -3.39
C THR A 129 -24.56 -13.31 -4.78
N MET A 130 -23.28 -13.23 -5.12
CA MET A 130 -22.75 -12.87 -6.42
C MET A 130 -21.45 -13.65 -6.59
N HIS A 131 -21.53 -14.76 -7.34
CA HIS A 131 -20.34 -15.53 -7.68
C HIS A 131 -19.85 -15.14 -9.07
N ASN A 132 -18.72 -14.45 -9.12
CA ASN A 132 -18.03 -14.24 -10.37
C ASN A 132 -17.08 -15.43 -10.61
N LYS A 133 -17.55 -16.46 -11.31
CA LYS A 133 -16.65 -17.51 -11.79
C LYS A 133 -15.87 -16.97 -12.99
N MET A 134 -14.76 -16.28 -12.73
CA MET A 134 -13.75 -15.88 -13.73
C MET A 134 -13.04 -17.09 -14.40
N GLN A 135 -13.39 -18.34 -14.07
CA GLN A 135 -12.68 -19.54 -14.54
C GLN A 135 -12.84 -19.89 -16.03
N ASN A 136 -13.47 -19.06 -16.88
CA ASN A 136 -13.56 -19.30 -18.33
C ASN A 136 -13.61 -17.99 -19.15
N LEU A 137 -12.54 -17.20 -19.04
CA LEU A 137 -12.48 -15.80 -19.51
C LEU A 137 -12.09 -15.57 -20.97
N SER A 138 -12.49 -16.43 -21.91
CA SER A 138 -12.34 -16.12 -23.35
C SER A 138 -13.62 -15.57 -23.99
N HIS A 139 -14.79 -15.90 -23.49
CA HIS A 139 -16.04 -15.44 -24.09
C HIS A 139 -17.18 -15.47 -23.08
N ARG A 140 -17.52 -14.32 -22.49
CA ARG A 140 -18.86 -13.89 -22.02
C ARG A 140 -18.76 -13.03 -20.76
N TYR A 141 -18.39 -11.78 -20.94
CA TYR A 141 -18.97 -10.70 -20.12
C TYR A 141 -20.26 -10.22 -20.80
N THR A 142 -21.29 -11.08 -20.82
CA THR A 142 -22.62 -10.67 -21.32
C THR A 142 -23.54 -10.32 -20.15
N LYS A 143 -23.77 -9.02 -19.98
CA LYS A 143 -25.00 -8.33 -19.52
C LYS A 143 -25.73 -8.73 -18.22
N SER A 144 -25.38 -9.81 -17.52
CA SER A 144 -26.21 -10.34 -16.41
C SER A 144 -25.49 -10.57 -15.08
N GLY A 145 -24.17 -10.41 -15.01
CA GLY A 145 -23.42 -10.36 -13.75
C GLY A 145 -23.00 -8.93 -13.49
N LYS A 146 -23.86 -8.12 -12.86
CA LYS A 146 -23.46 -6.77 -12.44
C LYS A 146 -22.48 -6.93 -11.28
N ALA A 147 -21.17 -6.91 -11.57
CA ALA A 147 -20.19 -6.58 -10.55
C ALA A 147 -20.67 -5.28 -9.88
N MET A 148 -20.83 -5.30 -8.56
CA MET A 148 -21.22 -4.10 -7.84
C MET A 148 -19.97 -3.27 -7.64
N TYR A 149 -19.96 -2.09 -8.24
CA TYR A 149 -18.88 -1.13 -8.14
C TYR A 149 -19.32 0.08 -7.32
N ALA A 150 -18.43 0.58 -6.48
CA ALA A 150 -18.58 1.88 -5.85
C ALA A 150 -17.43 2.76 -6.33
N LEU A 151 -17.76 3.99 -6.70
CA LEU A 151 -16.79 4.95 -7.24
C LEU A 151 -16.79 6.16 -6.33
N SER A 152 -15.66 6.40 -5.65
CA SER A 152 -15.38 7.71 -5.09
C SER A 152 -14.54 8.47 -6.11
N TYR A 153 -15.20 9.30 -6.91
CA TYR A 153 -14.49 10.05 -7.94
C TYR A 153 -13.68 11.19 -7.33
N THR A 154 -14.17 11.86 -6.29
CA THR A 154 -13.66 13.16 -5.82
C THR A 154 -12.95 13.15 -4.49
N ASP A 155 -13.18 12.13 -3.68
CA ASP A 155 -12.71 12.14 -2.30
C ASP A 155 -11.46 11.26 -2.23
N ASP A 156 -10.39 11.84 -1.70
CA ASP A 156 -9.18 11.14 -1.31
C ASP A 156 -9.42 10.21 -0.12
N ARG A 157 -10.65 10.15 0.41
CA ARG A 157 -11.04 9.39 1.59
C ARG A 157 -12.39 8.73 1.43
N ILE A 158 -12.49 7.51 1.92
CA ILE A 158 -13.75 6.77 1.97
C ILE A 158 -13.69 5.71 3.06
N ASP A 159 -14.77 5.63 3.85
CA ASP A 159 -14.92 4.61 4.87
C ASP A 159 -15.66 3.40 4.30
N PHE A 160 -15.05 2.23 4.45
CA PHE A 160 -15.63 0.93 4.21
C PHE A 160 -16.06 0.30 5.53
N TYR A 161 -17.32 -0.07 5.62
CA TYR A 161 -17.89 -0.76 6.77
C TYR A 161 -18.20 -2.21 6.40
N PHE A 162 -17.62 -3.15 7.14
CA PHE A 162 -17.94 -4.56 7.05
C PHE A 162 -18.62 -5.01 8.33
N ARG A 163 -19.81 -5.61 8.19
CA ARG A 163 -20.58 -6.16 9.29
C ARG A 163 -20.88 -7.62 9.03
N LYS A 164 -20.47 -8.47 9.97
CA LYS A 164 -20.85 -9.89 10.06
C LYS A 164 -21.46 -10.17 11.42
N ARG A 165 -22.63 -10.80 11.45
CA ARG A 165 -23.30 -11.24 12.68
C ARG A 165 -22.99 -12.70 12.97
N ARG A 166 -23.11 -13.11 14.22
CA ARG A 166 -23.04 -14.51 14.59
C ARG A 166 -24.14 -15.30 13.88
N SER A 167 -23.80 -16.50 13.42
CA SER A 167 -24.76 -17.48 12.90
C SER A 167 -24.83 -18.67 13.82
N ALA A 168 -26.03 -19.25 13.99
CA ALA A 168 -26.16 -20.61 14.52
C ALA A 168 -26.02 -21.66 13.42
N VAL A 169 -26.24 -21.28 12.15
CA VAL A 169 -26.12 -22.15 10.99
C VAL A 169 -24.77 -21.90 10.34
N GLU A 170 -24.03 -22.97 10.11
CA GLU A 170 -22.77 -22.94 9.37
C GLU A 170 -23.06 -22.63 7.90
N GLU A 171 -22.90 -21.36 7.54
CA GLU A 171 -23.03 -20.87 6.18
C GLU A 171 -21.67 -20.34 5.74
N LYS A 172 -21.19 -20.80 4.59
CA LYS A 172 -19.93 -20.33 4.02
C LYS A 172 -20.14 -18.91 3.52
N LEU A 173 -19.53 -17.94 4.19
CA LEU A 173 -19.53 -16.56 3.74
C LEU A 173 -18.24 -16.29 2.98
N ASN A 174 -18.34 -15.51 1.91
CA ASN A 174 -17.18 -15.03 1.20
C ASN A 174 -17.36 -13.57 0.77
N LEU A 175 -16.25 -12.85 0.71
CA LEU A 175 -16.20 -11.51 0.16
C LEU A 175 -14.79 -11.31 -0.38
N THR A 176 -14.70 -10.94 -1.65
CA THR A 176 -13.47 -10.44 -2.25
C THR A 176 -13.75 -9.06 -2.81
N LEU A 177 -13.04 -8.07 -2.30
CA LEU A 177 -13.18 -6.66 -2.67
C LEU A 177 -11.82 -6.11 -3.06
N THR A 178 -11.69 -5.67 -4.31
CA THR A 178 -10.51 -4.99 -4.83
C THR A 178 -10.70 -3.49 -4.69
N VAL A 179 -9.73 -2.83 -4.07
CA VAL A 179 -9.70 -1.39 -3.83
C VAL A 179 -8.49 -0.81 -4.54
N THR A 180 -8.73 0.05 -5.51
CA THR A 180 -7.68 0.58 -6.39
C THR A 180 -7.67 2.09 -6.35
N ALA A 181 -6.50 2.69 -6.11
CA ALA A 181 -6.32 4.12 -6.34
C ALA A 181 -6.05 4.37 -7.82
N PHE A 182 -6.80 5.31 -8.43
CA PHE A 182 -6.59 5.70 -9.82
C PHE A 182 -6.22 7.18 -9.91
N GLN A 183 -5.37 7.52 -10.86
CA GLN A 183 -5.08 8.91 -11.19
C GLN A 183 -6.09 9.40 -12.23
N ARG A 184 -6.54 10.65 -12.07
CA ARG A 184 -7.18 11.34 -13.19
C ARG A 184 -6.12 11.86 -14.15
N PRO A 185 -6.18 11.57 -15.45
CA PRO A 185 -5.37 12.30 -16.40
C PRO A 185 -5.70 13.79 -16.27
N GLU A 186 -4.68 14.63 -16.44
CA GLU A 186 -4.89 16.06 -16.63
C GLU A 186 -5.88 16.27 -17.79
N ARG A 187 -6.65 17.37 -17.81
CA ARG A 187 -7.88 17.59 -18.62
C ARG A 187 -7.91 17.07 -20.08
N TRP A 188 -6.76 16.83 -20.72
CA TRP A 188 -6.63 16.22 -22.05
C TRP A 188 -5.41 15.29 -22.21
N GLY A 189 -4.87 14.76 -21.10
CA GLY A 189 -3.66 13.94 -21.09
C GLY A 189 -3.95 12.47 -21.34
N SER A 190 -3.04 11.80 -22.04
CA SER A 190 -2.92 10.34 -21.97
C SER A 190 -2.45 9.94 -20.58
N CYS A 191 -2.76 8.71 -20.15
CA CYS A 191 -2.10 8.14 -19.00
C CYS A 191 -0.57 8.16 -19.19
N GLY A 192 0.18 8.45 -18.12
CA GLY A 192 1.64 8.50 -18.19
C GLY A 192 2.27 7.17 -18.64
N VAL A 193 3.55 7.16 -18.99
CA VAL A 193 4.25 6.00 -19.59
C VAL A 193 4.14 4.71 -18.77
N HIS A 194 4.00 4.81 -17.45
CA HIS A 194 3.89 3.69 -16.50
C HIS A 194 2.45 3.40 -16.06
N LYS A 195 1.46 3.91 -16.81
CA LYS A 195 0.05 3.80 -16.45
C LYS A 195 -0.75 3.18 -17.57
N PHE A 196 -1.79 2.45 -17.19
CA PHE A 196 -2.76 1.87 -18.10
C PHE A 196 -4.03 2.74 -18.11
N ASP A 197 -4.54 3.01 -19.30
CA ASP A 197 -5.75 3.80 -19.50
C ASP A 197 -6.98 2.88 -19.44
N CYS A 198 -7.69 2.93 -18.31
CA CYS A 198 -8.97 2.24 -18.14
C CYS A 198 -10.11 2.96 -18.89
N GLY A 199 -9.83 4.09 -19.53
CA GLY A 199 -10.82 5.03 -20.04
C GLY A 199 -11.38 5.95 -18.95
N HIS A 200 -12.27 6.85 -19.34
CA HIS A 200 -13.04 7.73 -18.42
C HIS A 200 -12.24 8.57 -17.46
N SER A 201 -11.06 8.98 -17.89
CA SER A 201 -10.16 9.74 -17.03
C SER A 201 -9.73 8.92 -15.80
N GLN A 202 -9.48 7.63 -15.99
CA GLN A 202 -8.94 6.74 -14.97
C GLN A 202 -7.68 6.07 -15.50
N CYS A 203 -6.58 6.38 -14.82
CA CYS A 203 -5.28 5.78 -15.08
C CYS A 203 -4.88 4.94 -13.86
N ILE A 204 -4.69 3.64 -14.06
CA ILE A 204 -4.13 2.74 -13.05
C ILE A 204 -2.65 2.50 -13.34
N ALA A 205 -1.93 1.94 -12.38
CA ALA A 205 -0.56 1.51 -12.63
C ALA A 205 -0.54 0.32 -13.59
N LYS A 206 0.48 0.23 -14.46
CA LYS A 206 0.55 -0.80 -15.49
C LYS A 206 0.78 -2.20 -14.90
N GLU A 207 1.31 -2.28 -13.69
CA GLU A 207 1.56 -3.49 -12.93
C GLU A 207 0.26 -4.17 -12.46
N LEU A 208 -0.84 -3.42 -12.41
CA LEU A 208 -2.19 -3.92 -12.07
C LEU A 208 -2.94 -4.48 -13.27
N VAL A 209 -2.30 -4.59 -14.43
CA VAL A 209 -2.88 -5.18 -15.64
C VAL A 209 -2.52 -6.66 -15.64
N CYS A 210 -3.53 -7.52 -15.78
CA CYS A 210 -3.40 -8.97 -15.72
C CYS A 210 -2.87 -9.47 -14.36
N ASP A 211 -3.27 -8.82 -13.26
CA ASP A 211 -2.90 -9.21 -11.90
C ASP A 211 -3.89 -10.23 -11.30
N GLY A 212 -4.95 -10.56 -12.04
CA GLY A 212 -6.01 -11.48 -11.62
C GLY A 212 -7.14 -10.80 -10.85
N HIS A 213 -7.06 -9.48 -10.64
CA HIS A 213 -8.04 -8.66 -9.97
C HIS A 213 -8.55 -7.56 -10.91
N VAL A 214 -9.81 -7.19 -10.75
CA VAL A 214 -10.40 -6.14 -11.58
C VAL A 214 -10.13 -4.78 -10.95
N ASN A 215 -9.18 -4.06 -11.51
CA ASN A 215 -8.75 -2.72 -11.12
C ASN A 215 -9.42 -1.63 -11.96
N CYS A 216 -9.71 -1.89 -13.25
CA CYS A 216 -10.42 -0.92 -14.09
C CYS A 216 -11.92 -0.93 -13.79
N LEU A 217 -12.44 0.24 -13.40
CA LEU A 217 -13.85 0.40 -13.08
C LEU A 217 -14.68 0.43 -14.36
N PRO A 218 -15.90 -0.15 -14.32
CA PRO A 218 -16.67 -0.31 -15.53
C PRO A 218 -17.24 0.98 -16.08
N ARG A 219 -17.35 1.03 -17.41
CA ARG A 219 -18.21 2.00 -18.10
C ARG A 219 -19.11 1.29 -19.09
N THR A 220 -20.38 1.66 -19.07
CA THR A 220 -21.35 1.27 -20.13
C THR A 220 -21.45 -0.23 -20.39
N GLY A 221 -21.18 -1.07 -19.37
CA GLY A 221 -21.33 -2.52 -19.44
C GLY A 221 -20.07 -3.32 -19.78
N TYR A 222 -18.91 -2.68 -19.94
CA TYR A 222 -17.61 -3.36 -20.01
C TYR A 222 -16.92 -3.22 -18.64
N ILE A 223 -16.49 -4.34 -18.07
CA ILE A 223 -15.83 -4.47 -16.75
C ILE A 223 -14.50 -5.20 -16.99
N GLY A 224 -13.43 -4.78 -16.31
CA GLY A 224 -12.17 -5.53 -16.30
C GLY A 224 -11.32 -5.40 -17.55
N LEU A 225 -11.23 -4.20 -18.13
CA LEU A 225 -10.37 -3.91 -19.28
C LEU A 225 -8.88 -4.24 -19.03
N ASP A 226 -8.46 -4.14 -17.77
CA ASP A 226 -7.13 -4.51 -17.29
C ASP A 226 -6.90 -6.03 -17.25
N GLU A 227 -7.97 -6.82 -17.24
CA GLU A 227 -7.95 -8.28 -17.24
C GLU A 227 -8.35 -8.86 -18.62
N GLU A 228 -8.52 -8.00 -19.63
CA GLU A 228 -8.80 -8.39 -21.02
C GLU A 228 -7.52 -8.66 -21.82
N ASP A 229 -7.57 -9.66 -22.71
CA ASP A 229 -6.45 -10.07 -23.57
C ASP A 229 -5.13 -10.33 -22.81
N CYS A 230 -5.26 -10.68 -21.53
CA CYS A 230 -4.22 -11.34 -20.79
C CYS A 230 -4.00 -12.67 -21.48
N VAL A 231 -3.03 -12.71 -22.41
CA VAL A 231 -2.37 -13.95 -22.78
C VAL A 231 -2.09 -14.59 -21.43
N SER A 232 -2.57 -15.81 -21.22
CA SER A 232 -2.16 -16.58 -20.07
C SER A 232 -0.66 -16.87 -20.22
N THR A 233 0.19 -15.86 -20.12
CA THR A 233 1.26 -15.89 -19.15
C THR A 233 0.54 -16.34 -17.90
N GLN A 234 0.52 -17.67 -17.74
CA GLN A 234 0.36 -18.27 -16.44
C GLN A 234 1.15 -17.40 -15.48
N PRO A 235 0.69 -17.27 -14.22
CA PRO A 235 1.49 -16.61 -13.20
C PRO A 235 2.94 -16.93 -13.50
N LYS A 236 3.83 -15.93 -13.46
CA LYS A 236 5.24 -16.26 -13.34
C LYS A 236 5.34 -17.01 -12.01
N ASP A 237 4.90 -18.26 -11.99
CA ASP A 237 5.36 -19.34 -11.17
C ASP A 237 6.82 -19.07 -11.26
N TYR A 238 7.35 -18.51 -10.17
CA TYR A 238 8.76 -18.36 -10.00
C TYR A 238 9.28 -19.71 -10.39
N SER A 239 9.84 -19.78 -11.60
CA SER A 239 10.14 -21.06 -12.21
C SER A 239 10.90 -21.77 -11.12
N ILE A 240 10.55 -23.02 -10.81
CA ILE A 240 11.28 -23.76 -9.79
C ILE A 240 12.80 -23.56 -10.01
N GLY A 241 13.22 -23.38 -11.27
CA GLY A 241 14.51 -22.83 -11.69
C GLY A 241 14.97 -21.51 -11.04
N THR A 242 14.21 -20.41 -11.05
CA THR A 242 14.56 -19.14 -10.39
C THR A 242 14.80 -19.31 -8.89
N VAL A 243 13.95 -20.08 -8.20
CA VAL A 243 14.15 -20.38 -6.77
C VAL A 243 15.43 -21.16 -6.55
N TRP A 244 15.69 -22.18 -7.37
CA TRP A 244 16.95 -22.93 -7.34
C TRP A 244 18.17 -22.06 -7.67
N ILE A 245 18.06 -21.13 -8.62
CA ILE A 245 19.15 -20.21 -8.98
C ILE A 245 19.50 -19.33 -7.78
N VAL A 246 18.51 -18.71 -7.13
CA VAL A 246 18.72 -17.90 -5.92
C VAL A 246 19.32 -18.76 -4.80
N LEU A 247 18.80 -19.98 -4.59
CA LEU A 247 19.34 -20.91 -3.59
C LEU A 247 20.80 -21.29 -3.87
N ILE A 248 21.14 -21.61 -5.13
CA ILE A 248 22.51 -21.92 -5.56
C ILE A 248 23.43 -20.73 -5.33
N ILE A 249 23.00 -19.51 -5.64
CA ILE A 249 23.79 -18.29 -5.40
C ILE A 249 24.05 -18.10 -3.89
N VAL A 250 23.05 -18.31 -3.03
CA VAL A 250 23.20 -18.20 -1.57
C VAL A 250 24.13 -19.28 -1.02
N ILE A 251 23.99 -20.54 -1.47
CA ILE A 251 24.84 -21.65 -1.01
C ILE A 251 26.29 -21.46 -1.51
N THR A 252 26.48 -21.14 -2.79
CA THR A 252 27.81 -20.95 -3.37
C THR A 252 28.54 -19.76 -2.74
N SER A 253 27.85 -18.64 -2.51
CA SER A 253 28.44 -17.50 -1.78
C SER A 253 28.80 -17.87 -0.34
N GLY A 254 27.96 -18.64 0.36
CA GLY A 254 28.27 -19.18 1.69
C GLY A 254 29.52 -20.07 1.71
N ILE A 255 29.69 -20.95 0.71
CA ILE A 255 30.87 -21.80 0.56
C ILE A 255 32.12 -20.96 0.29
N VAL A 256 32.06 -19.97 -0.60
CA VAL A 256 33.19 -19.09 -0.89
C VAL A 256 33.63 -18.32 0.35
N ILE A 257 32.68 -17.80 1.13
CA ILE A 257 32.96 -17.12 2.40
C ILE A 257 33.62 -18.08 3.40
N LEU A 258 33.11 -19.30 3.53
CA LEU A 258 33.67 -20.31 4.42
C LEU A 258 35.10 -20.69 4.02
N LEU A 259 35.35 -20.93 2.73
CA LEU A 259 36.69 -21.22 2.20
C LEU A 259 37.65 -20.05 2.43
N PHE A 260 37.18 -18.81 2.27
CA PHE A 260 37.97 -17.62 2.57
C PHE A 260 38.38 -17.56 4.05
N PHE A 261 37.47 -17.86 4.98
CA PHE A 261 37.79 -17.95 6.41
C PHE A 261 38.77 -19.08 6.74
N LEU A 262 38.62 -20.24 6.10
CA LEU A 262 39.55 -21.37 6.28
C LEU A 262 40.95 -21.03 5.76
N CYS A 263 41.05 -20.42 4.58
CA CYS A 263 42.32 -19.96 4.00
C CYS A 263 43.00 -18.92 4.89
N ASN A 264 42.27 -17.96 5.45
CA ASN A 264 42.82 -16.96 6.37
C ASN A 264 43.29 -17.58 7.70
N LYS A 265 42.58 -18.59 8.20
CA LYS A 265 42.99 -19.32 9.41
C LYS A 265 44.22 -20.20 9.16
N PHE A 266 44.37 -20.74 7.97
CA PHE A 266 45.52 -21.56 7.61
C PHE A 266 46.77 -20.70 7.32
N SER A 267 46.61 -19.58 6.61
CA SER A 267 47.71 -18.66 6.32
C SER A 267 48.29 -18.02 7.58
N SER A 268 47.46 -17.70 8.58
CA SER A 268 47.95 -17.20 9.88
C SER A 268 48.78 -18.24 10.64
N ARG A 269 48.48 -19.54 10.49
CA ARG A 269 49.26 -20.63 11.08
C ARG A 269 50.56 -20.92 10.35
N LEU A 270 50.63 -20.72 9.02
CA LEU A 270 51.90 -20.85 8.30
C LEU A 270 52.84 -19.67 8.55
N ALA A 271 52.31 -18.46 8.74
CA ALA A 271 53.12 -17.28 9.05
C ALA A 271 53.84 -17.38 10.41
N SER A 272 53.29 -18.13 11.38
CA SER A 272 53.96 -18.33 12.68
C SER A 272 55.09 -19.36 12.66
N HIS A 273 55.19 -20.19 11.61
CA HIS A 273 56.22 -21.23 11.51
C HIS A 273 57.48 -20.80 10.76
N ILE A 274 57.41 -19.72 9.98
CA ILE A 274 58.60 -19.11 9.36
C ILE A 274 59.16 -18.11 10.37
N ARG A 275 59.88 -18.63 11.38
CA ARG A 275 60.72 -17.79 12.24
C ARG A 275 61.88 -17.32 11.35
N PRO A 276 62.01 -16.02 11.03
CA PRO A 276 63.18 -15.54 10.31
C PRO A 276 64.44 -15.92 11.11
N PRO A 277 65.50 -16.43 10.46
CA PRO A 277 66.76 -16.67 11.14
C PRO A 277 67.24 -15.35 11.76
N ALA A 278 67.70 -15.44 13.00
CA ALA A 278 68.15 -14.29 13.77
C ALA A 278 69.16 -13.47 12.95
N PRO A 279 68.97 -12.14 12.82
CA PRO A 279 69.95 -11.29 12.15
C PRO A 279 71.22 -11.32 12.99
N THR A 280 72.26 -11.97 12.46
CA THR A 280 73.61 -11.81 12.97
C THR A 280 74.05 -10.39 12.70
N SER A 281 74.27 -9.69 13.79
CA SER A 281 74.95 -8.41 13.90
C SER A 281 76.29 -8.42 13.17
N ASP A 282 76.42 -7.62 12.12
CA ASP A 282 77.53 -6.68 11.93
C ASP A 282 77.40 -6.02 10.56
N CYS A 283 77.17 -4.70 10.55
CA CYS A 283 77.91 -3.82 9.66
C CYS A 283 77.83 -2.38 10.15
N ARG A 284 79.04 -1.84 10.30
CA ARG A 284 79.43 -0.51 10.77
C ARG A 284 78.76 0.65 10.04
N TYR A 285 78.53 1.68 10.85
CA TYR A 285 78.52 3.10 10.50
C TYR A 285 79.61 3.50 9.49
N LEU A 286 79.22 4.34 8.53
CA LEU A 286 79.96 5.43 7.85
C LEU A 286 79.08 5.85 6.65
N GLY A 287 78.65 7.07 6.41
CA GLY A 287 78.70 8.35 7.09
C GLY A 287 77.94 9.36 6.21
N THR A 288 77.60 10.51 6.79
CA THR A 288 77.53 11.84 6.15
C THR A 288 76.73 12.03 4.85
N SER A 289 75.64 12.80 4.94
CA SER A 289 75.56 14.07 4.21
C SER A 289 74.51 14.98 4.85
N GLU A 290 75.01 16.07 5.41
CA GLU A 290 74.28 17.28 5.73
C GLU A 290 73.67 17.89 4.45
N PHE A 291 72.49 18.50 4.59
CA PHE A 291 71.92 19.67 3.90
C PHE A 291 70.45 19.70 4.37
N GLY A 292 69.99 20.55 5.28
CA GLY A 292 70.30 21.96 5.46
C GLY A 292 69.45 22.78 4.48
N SER A 293 68.23 23.18 4.89
CA SER A 293 67.80 24.59 4.93
C SER A 293 66.27 24.78 4.98
N ASN A 294 65.88 25.65 5.92
CA ASN A 294 64.76 26.61 5.91
C ASN A 294 63.33 26.02 6.05
N GLU A 295 62.63 26.17 7.18
CA GLU A 295 62.25 27.40 7.91
C GLU A 295 61.38 28.35 7.07
N ALA A 296 60.05 28.20 7.20
CA ALA A 296 59.10 29.32 7.22
C ALA A 296 57.78 28.86 7.90
N PRO A 297 57.25 29.64 8.86
CA PRO A 297 56.03 29.33 9.58
C PRO A 297 54.82 29.79 8.77
N GLN A 298 53.97 28.86 8.31
CA GLN A 298 52.75 29.22 7.59
C GLN A 298 51.50 28.88 8.39
N ALA A 299 50.95 29.95 8.95
CA ALA A 299 49.53 30.26 9.10
C ALA A 299 48.61 29.12 9.58
N VAL A 300 48.29 29.20 10.86
CA VAL A 300 47.04 28.70 11.47
C VAL A 300 45.86 29.14 10.60
N PRO A 301 45.04 28.23 10.05
CA PRO A 301 43.74 28.59 9.54
C PRO A 301 42.90 29.02 10.74
N LEU A 302 42.46 30.28 10.75
CA LEU A 302 41.35 30.70 11.60
C LEU A 302 40.19 29.76 11.31
N HIS A 303 39.91 28.88 12.26
CA HIS A 303 38.63 28.22 12.36
C HIS A 303 37.58 29.33 12.47
N PRO A 304 36.57 29.39 11.57
CA PRO A 304 35.42 30.23 11.82
C PRO A 304 34.86 29.80 13.18
N GLN A 305 34.79 30.74 14.11
CA GLN A 305 33.92 30.59 15.27
C GLN A 305 32.53 30.36 14.70
N GLU A 306 32.10 29.10 14.78
CA GLU A 306 30.70 28.75 14.74
C GLU A 306 30.03 29.69 15.76
N PRO A 307 28.98 30.44 15.36
CA PRO A 307 28.19 31.15 16.35
C PRO A 307 27.78 30.11 17.38
N VAL A 308 28.03 30.40 18.66
CA VAL A 308 27.37 29.70 19.75
C VAL A 308 25.89 29.84 19.45
N LEU A 309 25.33 28.80 18.84
CA LEU A 309 23.92 28.60 18.75
C LEU A 309 23.55 28.40 20.21
N GLU A 310 23.08 29.47 20.86
CA GLU A 310 22.26 29.32 22.05
C GLU A 310 21.27 28.22 21.68
N GLU A 311 21.40 27.10 22.36
CA GLU A 311 20.49 25.98 22.32
C GLU A 311 19.14 26.60 22.71
N ALA A 312 18.40 27.05 21.69
CA ALA A 312 17.05 27.52 21.84
C ALA A 312 16.35 26.34 22.48
N ASP A 313 16.01 26.49 23.75
CA ASP A 313 15.24 25.56 24.55
C ASP A 313 13.97 25.30 23.73
N ASP A 314 14.00 24.26 22.90
CA ASP A 314 13.01 23.91 21.87
C ASP A 314 11.80 23.28 22.55
N LYS A 315 11.38 23.91 23.66
CA LYS A 315 10.11 23.68 24.29
C LYS A 315 9.09 24.37 23.42
N PRO A 316 8.09 23.65 22.91
CA PRO A 316 6.97 24.28 22.23
C PRO A 316 6.41 25.38 23.14
N PRO A 317 6.03 26.55 22.58
CA PRO A 317 5.49 27.64 23.37
C PRO A 317 4.35 27.12 24.25
N GLU A 318 4.37 27.49 25.54
CA GLU A 318 3.31 27.07 26.45
C GLU A 318 1.95 27.44 25.87
N TYR A 319 0.97 26.56 26.04
CA TYR A 319 -0.38 26.70 25.47
C TYR A 319 -1.01 28.09 25.73
N HIS A 320 -0.72 28.70 26.88
CA HIS A 320 -1.20 30.04 27.25
C HIS A 320 -0.59 31.18 26.42
N ALA A 321 0.60 30.99 25.85
CA ALA A 321 1.21 31.96 24.93
C ALA A 321 0.52 31.97 23.56
N LEU A 322 -0.07 30.84 23.15
CA LEU A 322 -0.82 30.72 21.90
C LEU A 322 -2.26 31.24 22.01
N PHE A 323 -2.84 31.21 23.22
CA PHE A 323 -4.22 31.63 23.47
C PHE A 323 -4.32 32.51 24.73
N PRO A 324 -3.85 33.77 24.67
CA PRO A 324 -3.86 34.67 25.83
C PRO A 324 -5.28 34.99 26.33
N GLU A 325 -6.29 34.87 25.45
CA GLU A 325 -7.70 35.11 25.78
C GLU A 325 -8.45 33.83 26.22
N GLY A 326 -7.73 32.72 26.39
CA GLY A 326 -8.33 31.42 26.69
C GLY A 326 -8.83 30.67 25.43
N PRO A 327 -9.21 29.39 25.57
CA PRO A 327 -9.72 28.61 24.45
C PRO A 327 -11.03 29.21 23.92
N PRO A 328 -11.25 29.21 22.59
CA PRO A 328 -12.48 29.72 22.00
C PRO A 328 -13.68 29.03 22.63
N SER A 329 -14.56 29.80 23.28
CA SER A 329 -15.82 29.31 23.81
C SER A 329 -16.71 28.94 22.63
N PHE A 330 -16.84 27.65 22.33
CA PHE A 330 -17.82 27.18 21.38
C PHE A 330 -19.22 27.42 21.95
N VAL A 331 -19.87 28.46 21.44
CA VAL A 331 -21.31 28.66 21.65
C VAL A 331 -22.01 27.59 20.83
N ILE A 332 -22.48 26.55 21.53
CA ILE A 332 -23.39 25.57 20.95
C ILE A 332 -24.74 26.29 20.79
N GLU A 333 -25.00 26.84 19.60
CA GLU A 333 -26.35 27.27 19.24
C GLU A 333 -27.23 26.02 19.14
N THR A 334 -28.01 25.78 20.19
CA THR A 334 -29.12 24.83 20.16
C THR A 334 -30.18 25.36 19.20
N GLU A 335 -30.13 24.91 17.95
CA GLU A 335 -31.21 25.13 16.98
C GLU A 335 -32.51 24.54 17.54
N THR A 336 -33.43 25.45 17.82
CA THR A 336 -34.75 25.18 18.35
C THR A 336 -35.65 24.75 17.19
N SER A 337 -36.23 23.56 17.33
CA SER A 337 -37.29 22.92 16.53
C SER A 337 -38.05 23.84 15.56
N ARG A 338 -37.79 23.68 14.25
CA ARG A 338 -38.69 24.16 13.19
C ARG A 338 -39.55 22.98 12.74
N ALA A 339 -40.84 23.03 13.07
CA ALA A 339 -41.83 22.09 12.60
C ALA A 339 -42.03 22.26 11.08
N GLU A 340 -41.74 21.22 10.30
CA GLU A 340 -42.02 21.16 8.88
C GLU A 340 -43.42 20.57 8.62
N THR A 341 -44.23 21.38 7.95
CA THR A 341 -45.53 21.03 7.40
C THR A 341 -45.32 20.21 6.12
N ALA A 342 -45.88 19.00 6.08
CA ALA A 342 -45.81 18.11 4.92
C ALA A 342 -46.52 18.69 3.67
N PRO A 343 -45.94 18.58 2.46
CA PRO A 343 -46.63 18.93 1.23
C PRO A 343 -47.58 17.80 0.78
N GLN A 344 -48.82 18.17 0.46
CA GLN A 344 -49.82 17.28 -0.11
C GLN A 344 -49.42 16.83 -1.52
N SER A 345 -49.39 15.52 -1.75
CA SER A 345 -49.15 14.89 -3.04
C SER A 345 -50.33 15.09 -3.99
N ILE A 346 -50.11 15.77 -5.11
CA ILE A 346 -51.05 15.85 -6.24
C ILE A 346 -50.83 14.62 -7.13
N VAL A 347 -51.80 13.70 -7.11
CA VAL A 347 -51.88 12.56 -8.02
C VAL A 347 -52.38 13.05 -9.38
N LYS A 348 -51.59 12.88 -10.44
CA LYS A 348 -52.07 13.02 -11.84
C LYS A 348 -52.35 11.63 -12.42
N PRO A 349 -53.52 11.40 -13.04
CA PRO A 349 -53.83 10.14 -13.70
C PRO A 349 -53.13 10.05 -15.07
N TRP A 350 -52.65 8.84 -15.38
CA TRP A 350 -52.11 8.47 -16.68
C TRP A 350 -53.24 8.22 -17.66
N ASN A 351 -53.24 8.95 -18.78
CA ASN A 351 -54.08 8.64 -19.93
C ASN A 351 -53.37 7.63 -20.84
N HIS A 352 -54.05 6.51 -21.10
CA HIS A 352 -53.76 5.61 -22.21
C HIS A 352 -54.05 6.32 -23.54
N VAL A 353 -53.10 6.25 -24.47
CA VAL A 353 -53.35 6.49 -25.89
C VAL A 353 -53.18 5.16 -26.60
N SER A 354 -54.26 4.75 -27.27
CA SER A 354 -54.40 3.63 -28.20
C SER A 354 -53.87 3.98 -29.59
#